data_AF-A0A382UAK4-F1
#
_entry.id   AF-A0A382UAK4-F1
#
_cell.length_a   1.000
_cell.length_b   1.000
_cell.length_c   1.000
_cell.angle_alpha   90.00
_cell.angle_beta   90.00
_cell.angle_gamma   90.00
#
_symmetry.space_group_name_H-M   'P 1'
#
loop_
_entity.id
_entity.type
_entity.pdbx_description
1 polymer ?
#
loop_
_entity_poly.entity_id
_entity_poly.type
_entity_poly.pdbx_seq_one_letter_code
_entity_poly.pdbx_strand_id
1 'polypeptide(L)'
;REQTGPDSLIVYRLSCLDLVEDGSTFEEVIELGQRIGQVGASLINTGIGWHEARIPTIAMMVPRAAFAWVTGKLKPHLEIPVITSNRINDPFVAEKLLRDGIADMVSMARPLLADEEFVLKAAQGRPEEINTCIACNQACLDQIFSMQTTSCLVNPRAGRETELNYEPSKNPRSFAVVGAGPAGMTAALILAMRGHRVMLFDRKKELGGQLNLAVKIPGKTEFNETLRYYKVMLEKHEVDLRLGQSFGMNLLKEGDFDEVIVATGVQPRGLDLKGADHPKVLSYLDVLEQEKPVG
;
A
#
# COMPACT_ATOMS: atom_id res chain seq x y z
N ARG A 1 8.76 34.39 -7.16
CA ARG A 1 7.54 35.20 -7.37
C ARG A 1 7.69 36.17 -8.54
N GLU A 2 8.71 37.04 -8.54
CA GLU A 2 8.92 38.05 -9.60
C GLU A 2 8.92 37.46 -11.02
N GLN A 3 9.60 36.34 -11.25
CA GLN A 3 9.70 35.70 -12.57
C GLN A 3 8.40 35.07 -13.07
N THR A 4 7.51 34.64 -12.17
CA THR A 4 6.33 33.83 -12.51
C THR A 4 5.02 34.61 -12.38
N GLY A 5 5.07 35.86 -11.92
CA GLY A 5 3.89 36.71 -11.70
C GLY A 5 3.02 36.27 -10.50
N PRO A 6 1.95 37.03 -10.18
CA PRO A 6 1.10 36.79 -9.01
C PRO A 6 0.19 35.55 -9.14
N ASP A 7 -0.23 35.17 -10.35
CA ASP A 7 -1.19 34.08 -10.57
C ASP A 7 -0.59 32.67 -10.49
N SER A 8 0.73 32.56 -10.40
CA SER A 8 1.41 31.27 -10.26
C SER A 8 1.33 30.72 -8.83
N LEU A 9 0.99 29.45 -8.66
CA LEU A 9 1.14 28.79 -7.35
C LEU A 9 2.63 28.53 -7.07
N ILE A 10 3.11 28.99 -5.91
CA ILE A 10 4.44 28.65 -5.40
C ILE A 10 4.25 27.85 -4.13
N VAL A 11 4.58 26.55 -4.18
CA VAL A 11 4.55 25.67 -3.01
C VAL A 11 5.96 25.48 -2.50
N TYR A 12 6.21 25.86 -1.25
CA TYR A 12 7.51 25.62 -0.61
C TYR A 12 7.41 24.40 0.30
N ARG A 13 8.27 23.40 0.06
CA ARG A 13 8.34 22.21 0.93
C ARG A 13 9.35 22.44 2.05
N LEU A 14 8.86 22.88 3.20
CA LEU A 14 9.65 23.23 4.38
C LEU A 14 10.01 21.98 5.16
N SER A 15 11.28 21.78 5.52
CA SER A 15 11.64 20.75 6.51
C SER A 15 11.18 21.23 7.88
N CYS A 16 10.26 20.50 8.49
CA CYS A 16 9.64 20.89 9.76
C CYS A 16 10.12 20.04 10.94
N LEU A 17 10.86 18.97 10.66
CA LEU A 17 11.42 18.05 11.65
C LEU A 17 12.55 17.24 11.00
N ASP A 18 13.81 17.68 11.16
CA ASP A 18 14.94 17.12 10.41
C ASP A 18 15.36 15.70 10.84
N LEU A 19 15.20 15.36 12.13
CA LEU A 19 15.55 14.04 12.71
C LEU A 19 17.02 13.64 12.56
N VAL A 20 17.92 14.63 12.51
CA VAL A 20 19.38 14.48 12.55
C VAL A 20 19.97 15.35 13.66
N GLU A 21 21.21 15.06 14.04
CA GLU A 21 21.97 15.93 14.95
C GLU A 21 22.17 17.31 14.29
N ASP A 22 22.15 18.37 15.10
CA ASP A 22 22.27 19.76 14.66
C ASP A 22 21.26 20.20 13.57
N GLY A 23 20.08 19.55 13.52
CA GLY A 23 18.95 20.00 12.71
C GLY A 23 18.31 21.30 13.22
N SER A 24 17.42 21.88 12.42
CA SER A 24 16.73 23.13 12.77
C SER A 24 15.85 22.99 14.00
N THR A 25 15.90 24.01 14.86
CA THR A 25 14.97 24.20 15.96
C THR A 25 13.57 24.55 15.45
N PHE A 26 12.54 24.37 16.28
CA PHE A 26 11.17 24.67 15.85
C PHE A 26 10.96 26.17 15.63
N GLU A 27 11.64 27.01 16.41
CA GLU A 27 11.66 28.46 16.26
C GLU A 27 12.24 28.90 14.91
N GLU A 28 13.35 28.29 14.49
CA GLU A 28 13.95 28.53 13.16
C GLU A 28 13.01 28.10 12.02
N VAL A 29 12.31 26.96 12.19
CA VAL A 29 11.30 26.51 11.22
C VAL A 29 10.14 27.50 11.11
N ILE A 30 9.64 28.04 12.23
CA ILE A 30 8.60 29.08 12.23
C ILE A 30 9.10 30.34 11.51
N GLU A 31 10.28 30.84 11.88
CA GLU A 31 10.86 32.05 11.28
C GLU A 31 11.02 31.89 9.76
N LEU A 32 11.57 30.75 9.32
CA LEU A 32 11.71 30.45 7.91
C LEU A 32 10.35 30.37 7.21
N GLY A 33 9.37 29.67 7.80
CA GLY A 33 8.03 29.57 7.24
C GLY A 33 7.36 30.93 7.06
N GLN A 34 7.45 31.82 8.05
CA GLN A 34 6.90 33.18 7.97
C GLN A 34 7.57 34.01 6.88
N ARG A 35 8.92 33.98 6.82
CA ARG A 35 9.67 34.70 5.78
C ARG A 35 9.34 34.20 4.38
N ILE A 36 9.19 32.89 4.21
CA ILE A 36 8.79 32.27 2.94
C ILE A 36 7.39 32.72 2.51
N GLY A 37 6.45 32.83 3.46
CA GLY A 37 5.13 33.41 3.21
C GLY A 37 5.22 34.87 2.76
N GLN A 38 5.99 35.70 3.47
CA GLN A 38 6.16 37.13 3.16
C GLN A 38 6.76 37.39 1.77
N VAL A 39 7.66 36.50 1.28
CA VAL A 39 8.24 36.63 -0.06
C VAL A 39 7.38 36.00 -1.18
N GLY A 40 6.14 35.60 -0.85
CA GLY A 40 5.10 35.28 -1.82
C GLY A 40 4.93 33.80 -2.14
N ALA A 41 5.28 32.88 -1.22
CA ALA A 41 4.82 31.51 -1.29
C ALA A 41 3.28 31.45 -1.13
N SER A 42 2.63 30.57 -1.88
CA SER A 42 1.19 30.36 -1.86
C SER A 42 0.77 29.32 -0.81
N LEU A 43 1.57 28.25 -0.65
CA LEU A 43 1.33 27.18 0.33
C LEU A 43 2.67 26.69 0.92
N ILE A 44 2.62 26.20 2.17
CA ILE A 44 3.73 25.45 2.78
C ILE A 44 3.38 23.97 2.87
N ASN A 45 4.19 23.11 2.25
CA ASN A 45 4.11 21.67 2.43
C ASN A 45 5.13 21.22 3.48
N THR A 46 4.70 20.47 4.49
CA THR A 46 5.62 20.01 5.55
C THR A 46 6.42 18.79 5.11
N GLY A 47 7.74 18.85 5.26
CA GLY A 47 8.70 17.77 5.11
C GLY A 47 9.15 17.24 6.46
N ILE A 48 9.36 15.92 6.55
CA ILE A 48 9.73 15.23 7.78
C ILE A 48 10.90 14.29 7.50
N GLY A 49 11.97 14.49 8.26
CA GLY A 49 13.19 13.70 8.23
C GLY A 49 14.10 14.03 7.05
N TRP A 50 15.34 13.61 7.19
CA TRP A 50 16.34 13.56 6.13
C TRP A 50 16.56 12.11 5.67
N HIS A 51 17.20 11.93 4.51
CA HIS A 51 17.59 10.59 4.04
C HIS A 51 18.60 9.90 4.99
N GLU A 52 19.39 10.69 5.72
CA GLU A 52 20.36 10.20 6.71
C GLU A 52 19.75 9.91 8.08
N ALA A 53 18.50 10.34 8.33
CA ALA A 53 17.82 10.14 9.60
C ALA A 53 17.64 8.65 9.91
N ARG A 54 17.99 8.24 11.13
CA ARG A 54 17.83 6.86 11.60
C ARG A 54 16.43 6.55 12.13
N ILE A 55 15.56 7.56 12.20
CA ILE A 55 14.18 7.43 12.64
C ILE A 55 13.31 7.17 11.41
N PRO A 56 12.57 6.04 11.34
CA PRO A 56 11.69 5.76 10.22
C PRO A 56 10.58 6.81 10.09
N THR A 57 10.46 7.44 8.92
CA THR A 57 9.42 8.47 8.67
C THR A 57 8.29 8.00 7.76
N ILE A 58 8.55 6.96 6.95
CA ILE A 58 7.62 6.56 5.89
C ILE A 58 7.35 5.05 5.79
N ALA A 59 8.15 4.19 6.42
CA ALA A 59 8.05 2.73 6.35
C ALA A 59 6.77 2.17 7.01
N MET A 60 6.43 0.91 6.74
CA MET A 60 5.22 0.22 7.23
C MET A 60 5.01 0.27 8.75
N MET A 61 6.10 0.23 9.54
CA MET A 61 6.04 0.31 11.00
C MET A 61 5.63 1.71 11.54
N VAL A 62 5.73 2.76 10.73
CA VAL A 62 5.35 4.12 11.12
C VAL A 62 3.83 4.20 11.17
N PRO A 63 3.19 4.65 12.26
CA PRO A 63 1.73 4.78 12.31
C PRO A 63 1.16 5.69 11.22
N ARG A 64 -0.10 5.50 10.87
CA ARG A 64 -0.81 6.42 9.96
C ARG A 64 -0.79 7.84 10.54
N ALA A 65 -0.51 8.82 9.70
CA ALA A 65 -0.41 10.25 10.05
C ALA A 65 0.51 10.57 11.26
N ALA A 66 1.54 9.75 11.52
CA ALA A 66 2.38 9.85 12.73
C ALA A 66 3.02 11.23 12.98
N PHE A 67 3.20 12.03 11.93
CA PHE A 67 3.86 13.34 12.00
C PHE A 67 2.92 14.52 11.76
N ALA A 68 1.61 14.29 11.62
CA ALA A 68 0.67 15.37 11.34
C ALA A 68 0.62 16.43 12.47
N TRP A 69 0.95 16.03 13.70
CA TRP A 69 1.08 16.95 14.84
C TRP A 69 2.14 18.04 14.62
N VAL A 70 3.18 17.79 13.82
CA VAL A 70 4.20 18.79 13.48
C VAL A 70 3.56 19.92 12.68
N THR A 71 2.78 19.57 11.66
CA THR A 71 2.00 20.54 10.88
C THR A 71 1.01 21.29 11.75
N GLY A 72 0.31 20.58 12.65
CA GLY A 72 -0.66 21.19 13.57
C GLY A 72 -0.03 22.21 14.53
N LYS A 73 1.23 22.02 14.94
CA LYS A 73 1.98 23.02 15.73
C LYS A 73 2.43 24.20 14.88
N LEU A 74 2.79 23.99 13.62
CA LEU A 74 3.29 25.05 12.73
C LEU A 74 2.16 25.96 12.23
N LYS A 75 1.00 25.39 11.91
CA LYS A 75 -0.13 26.08 11.28
C LYS A 75 -0.51 27.43 11.94
N PRO A 76 -0.64 27.54 13.27
CA PRO A 76 -1.05 28.80 13.91
C PRO A 76 -0.05 29.96 13.74
N HIS A 77 1.17 29.68 13.30
CA HIS A 77 2.21 30.69 13.11
C HIS A 77 2.30 31.22 11.67
N LEU A 78 1.49 30.71 10.74
CA LEU A 78 1.54 31.02 9.32
C LEU A 78 0.20 31.59 8.84
N GLU A 79 0.26 32.58 7.94
CA GLU A 79 -0.94 33.19 7.33
C GLU A 79 -1.40 32.48 6.05
N ILE A 80 -0.54 31.63 5.48
CA ILE A 80 -0.82 30.88 4.24
C ILE A 80 -1.17 29.41 4.53
N PRO A 81 -1.96 28.74 3.66
CA PRO A 81 -2.36 27.35 3.88
C PRO A 81 -1.19 26.38 4.04
N VAL A 82 -1.36 25.40 4.93
CA VAL A 82 -0.36 24.36 5.19
C VAL A 82 -0.83 22.97 4.77
N ILE A 83 0.11 22.18 4.25
CA ILE A 83 -0.12 20.81 3.77
C ILE A 83 0.62 19.85 4.69
N THR A 84 -0.10 18.90 5.31
CA THR A 84 0.51 17.84 6.11
C THR A 84 0.81 16.60 5.27
N SER A 85 1.83 15.83 5.63
CA SER A 85 2.29 14.68 4.84
C SER A 85 2.66 13.48 5.71
N ASN A 86 3.23 12.45 5.08
CA ASN A 86 3.70 11.19 5.65
C ASN A 86 2.61 10.25 6.22
N ARG A 87 2.58 9.03 5.67
CA ARG A 87 1.72 7.92 6.14
C ARG A 87 0.22 8.27 6.24
N ILE A 88 -0.26 9.15 5.37
CA ILE A 88 -1.69 9.37 5.14
C ILE A 88 -2.06 8.55 3.91
N ASN A 89 -2.70 7.41 4.11
CA ASN A 89 -3.06 6.43 3.07
C ASN A 89 -4.52 5.98 3.16
N ASP A 90 -5.31 6.65 3.99
CA ASP A 90 -6.69 6.32 4.31
C ASP A 90 -7.54 7.60 4.25
N PRO A 91 -8.68 7.60 3.55
CA PRO A 91 -9.48 8.80 3.35
C PRO A 91 -10.11 9.31 4.65
N PHE A 92 -10.45 8.43 5.59
CA PHE A 92 -11.00 8.84 6.90
C PHE A 92 -9.93 9.48 7.78
N VAL A 93 -8.69 8.97 7.72
CA VAL A 93 -7.55 9.62 8.38
C VAL A 93 -7.29 11.00 7.77
N ALA A 94 -7.29 11.11 6.44
CA ALA A 94 -7.14 12.39 5.75
C ALA A 94 -8.24 13.39 6.15
N GLU A 95 -9.51 12.98 6.07
CA GLU A 95 -10.65 13.80 6.45
C GLU A 95 -10.59 14.25 7.91
N LYS A 96 -10.24 13.34 8.83
CA LYS A 96 -10.07 13.68 10.25
C LYS A 96 -9.05 14.79 10.46
N LEU A 97 -7.91 14.76 9.76
CA LEU A 97 -6.87 15.79 9.88
C LEU A 97 -7.36 17.17 9.41
N LEU A 98 -8.13 17.20 8.33
CA LEU A 98 -8.70 18.44 7.78
C LEU A 98 -9.78 19.00 8.70
N ARG A 99 -10.76 18.17 9.09
CA ARG A 99 -11.87 18.54 9.97
C ARG A 99 -11.39 19.04 11.33
N ASP A 100 -10.36 18.39 11.89
CA ASP A 100 -9.81 18.77 13.19
C ASP A 100 -8.84 19.98 13.08
N GLY A 101 -8.68 20.57 11.88
CA GLY A 101 -7.92 21.80 11.66
C GLY A 101 -6.40 21.64 11.68
N ILE A 102 -5.88 20.40 11.67
CA ILE A 102 -4.43 20.10 11.75
C ILE A 102 -3.68 20.63 10.52
N ALA A 103 -4.32 20.62 9.35
CA ALA A 103 -3.80 21.15 8.10
C ALA A 103 -4.95 21.64 7.21
N ASP A 104 -4.63 22.40 6.17
CA ASP A 104 -5.61 22.85 5.17
C ASP A 104 -5.69 21.88 3.98
N MET A 105 -4.63 21.10 3.78
CA MET A 105 -4.56 20.04 2.77
C MET A 105 -3.75 18.85 3.30
N VAL A 106 -3.94 17.68 2.67
CA VAL A 106 -3.11 16.50 2.89
C VAL A 106 -2.28 16.19 1.64
N SER A 107 -1.02 15.79 1.84
CA SER A 107 -0.12 15.33 0.79
C SER A 107 -0.03 13.82 0.80
N MET A 108 -0.35 13.21 -0.34
CA MET A 108 -0.23 11.78 -0.58
C MET A 108 0.62 11.55 -1.82
N ALA A 109 1.67 10.74 -1.68
CA ALA A 109 2.48 10.31 -2.81
C ALA A 109 2.23 8.82 -3.11
N ARG A 110 2.77 7.92 -2.29
CA ARG A 110 2.63 6.46 -2.47
C ARG A 110 1.19 5.93 -2.51
N PRO A 111 0.19 6.49 -1.80
CA PRO A 111 -1.20 6.10 -2.00
C PRO A 111 -1.67 6.26 -3.45
N LEU A 112 -1.19 7.29 -4.17
CA LEU A 112 -1.56 7.52 -5.58
C LEU A 112 -0.81 6.59 -6.56
N LEU A 113 0.30 5.97 -6.14
CA LEU A 113 0.89 4.85 -6.87
C LEU A 113 0.11 3.55 -6.63
N ALA A 114 -0.42 3.36 -5.43
CA ALA A 114 -1.19 2.18 -5.08
C ALA A 114 -2.59 2.19 -5.70
N ASP A 115 -3.21 3.36 -5.80
CA ASP A 115 -4.52 3.53 -6.42
C ASP A 115 -4.64 4.91 -7.08
N GLU A 116 -4.62 4.92 -8.41
CA GLU A 116 -4.82 6.14 -9.19
C GLU A 116 -6.21 6.76 -9.00
N GLU A 117 -7.20 5.96 -8.58
CA GLU A 117 -8.58 6.38 -8.35
C GLU A 117 -8.87 6.70 -6.87
N PHE A 118 -7.86 6.74 -5.99
CA PHE A 118 -8.03 6.97 -4.54
C PHE A 118 -9.02 8.11 -4.23
N VAL A 119 -8.78 9.28 -4.84
CA VAL A 119 -9.58 10.50 -4.60
C VAL A 119 -11.00 10.32 -5.15
N LEU A 120 -11.14 9.72 -6.33
CA LEU A 120 -12.44 9.46 -6.96
C LEU A 120 -13.28 8.49 -6.13
N LYS A 121 -12.69 7.38 -5.68
CA LYS A 121 -13.33 6.38 -4.82
C LYS A 121 -13.76 6.98 -3.49
N ALA A 122 -12.91 7.77 -2.85
CA ALA A 122 -13.25 8.48 -1.62
C ALA A 122 -14.43 9.44 -1.83
N ALA A 123 -14.40 10.27 -2.88
CA ALA A 123 -15.47 11.22 -3.19
C ALA A 123 -16.81 10.55 -3.53
N GLN A 124 -16.77 9.34 -4.09
CA GLN A 124 -17.96 8.55 -4.41
C GLN A 124 -18.45 7.67 -3.25
N GLY A 125 -17.83 7.75 -2.07
CA GLY A 125 -18.23 6.95 -0.91
C GLY A 125 -17.91 5.47 -1.04
N ARG A 126 -16.83 5.12 -1.78
CA ARG A 126 -16.35 3.74 -2.00
C ARG A 126 -14.96 3.46 -1.40
N PRO A 127 -14.67 3.86 -0.14
CA PRO A 127 -13.33 3.72 0.44
C PRO A 127 -12.85 2.27 0.54
N GLU A 128 -13.77 1.31 0.65
CA GLU A 128 -13.50 -0.12 0.65
C GLU A 128 -13.06 -0.65 -0.73
N GLU A 129 -13.10 0.14 -1.80
CA GLU A 129 -12.51 -0.24 -3.09
C GLU A 129 -11.09 0.28 -3.28
N ILE A 130 -10.57 1.07 -2.33
CA ILE A 130 -9.25 1.67 -2.44
C ILE A 130 -8.18 0.58 -2.34
N ASN A 131 -7.23 0.55 -3.26
CA ASN A 131 -6.05 -0.30 -3.16
C ASN A 131 -5.00 0.38 -2.28
N THR A 132 -5.13 0.19 -0.96
CA THR A 132 -4.38 0.95 0.04
C THR A 132 -2.87 0.74 -0.09
N CYS A 133 -2.10 1.85 -0.13
CA CYS A 133 -0.65 1.78 -0.01
C CYS A 133 -0.25 1.22 1.36
N ILE A 134 0.41 0.06 1.37
CA ILE A 134 0.87 -0.60 2.60
C ILE A 134 2.23 -0.10 3.11
N ALA A 135 2.83 0.92 2.49
CA ALA A 135 4.13 1.48 2.86
C ALA A 135 5.28 0.45 2.90
N CYS A 136 5.25 -0.52 1.98
CA CYS A 136 6.30 -1.54 1.85
C CYS A 136 7.63 -0.99 1.31
N ASN A 137 7.62 0.13 0.60
CA ASN A 137 8.77 0.78 -0.06
C ASN A 137 9.45 -0.03 -1.18
N GLN A 138 9.18 -1.32 -1.30
CA GLN A 138 9.86 -2.25 -2.21
C GLN A 138 9.82 -1.82 -3.68
N ALA A 139 8.63 -1.65 -4.25
CA ALA A 139 8.51 -1.33 -5.67
C ALA A 139 8.65 0.17 -5.95
N CYS A 140 8.51 1.04 -4.95
CA CYS A 140 8.58 2.47 -5.17
C CYS A 140 9.97 3.03 -4.84
N LEU A 141 10.30 3.11 -3.56
CA LEU A 141 11.54 3.70 -3.06
C LEU A 141 12.76 2.82 -3.33
N ASP A 142 12.71 1.52 -3.03
CA ASP A 142 13.89 0.66 -3.18
C ASP A 142 14.30 0.55 -4.67
N GLN A 143 13.32 0.54 -5.59
CA GLN A 143 13.57 0.58 -7.03
C GLN A 143 14.23 1.89 -7.48
N ILE A 144 13.68 3.05 -7.09
CA ILE A 144 14.26 4.33 -7.52
C ILE A 144 15.65 4.57 -6.91
N PHE A 145 15.88 4.13 -5.67
CA PHE A 145 17.22 4.15 -5.06
C PHE A 145 18.20 3.20 -5.75
N SER A 146 17.70 2.17 -6.43
CA SER A 146 18.48 1.27 -7.29
C SER A 146 18.52 1.74 -8.75
N MET A 147 18.14 3.00 -9.04
CA MET A 147 18.08 3.58 -10.39
C MET A 147 17.19 2.81 -11.37
N GLN A 148 16.14 2.16 -10.85
CA GLN A 148 15.11 1.48 -11.64
C GLN A 148 13.83 2.32 -11.68
N THR A 149 13.02 2.12 -12.72
CA THR A 149 11.69 2.75 -12.81
C THR A 149 10.83 2.32 -11.63
N THR A 150 10.33 3.29 -10.87
CA THR A 150 9.37 3.10 -9.78
C THR A 150 8.12 2.37 -10.26
N SER A 151 7.62 1.45 -9.42
CA SER A 151 6.31 0.82 -9.56
C SER A 151 5.60 0.72 -8.19
N CYS A 152 4.61 -0.17 -8.05
CA CYS A 152 3.91 -0.42 -6.80
C CYS A 152 3.66 -1.92 -6.58
N LEU A 153 3.87 -2.40 -5.35
CA LEU A 153 3.70 -3.82 -5.01
C LEU A 153 2.24 -4.26 -5.17
N VAL A 154 1.30 -3.41 -4.79
CA VAL A 154 -0.14 -3.71 -4.86
C VAL A 154 -0.77 -3.24 -6.18
N ASN A 155 -0.06 -2.44 -6.98
CA ASN A 155 -0.52 -1.95 -8.27
C ASN A 155 0.61 -2.03 -9.32
N PRO A 156 0.73 -3.16 -10.05
CA PRO A 156 1.79 -3.31 -11.05
C PRO A 156 1.64 -2.39 -12.27
N ARG A 157 0.49 -1.70 -12.45
CA ARG A 157 0.32 -0.68 -13.51
C ARG A 157 1.04 0.63 -13.21
N ALA A 158 1.37 0.91 -11.94
CA ALA A 158 2.03 2.15 -11.58
C ALA A 158 3.38 2.27 -12.30
N GLY A 159 3.57 3.36 -13.05
CA GLY A 159 4.73 3.61 -13.91
C GLY A 159 4.74 2.82 -15.22
N ARG A 160 3.63 2.15 -15.58
CA ARG A 160 3.45 1.32 -16.79
C ARG A 160 2.06 1.49 -17.40
N GLU A 161 1.39 2.61 -17.13
CA GLU A 161 -0.02 2.84 -17.46
C GLU A 161 -0.27 2.81 -18.97
N THR A 162 0.73 3.14 -19.78
CA THR A 162 0.67 3.11 -21.26
C THR A 162 0.95 1.73 -21.85
N GLU A 163 1.58 0.83 -21.10
CA GLU A 163 2.00 -0.50 -21.56
C GLU A 163 1.06 -1.60 -21.05
N LEU A 164 0.63 -1.50 -19.80
CA LEU A 164 -0.17 -2.52 -19.11
C LEU A 164 -1.62 -2.06 -19.00
N ASN A 165 -2.43 -2.43 -20.00
CA ASN A 165 -3.86 -2.08 -20.07
C ASN A 165 -4.75 -3.31 -19.90
N TYR A 166 -5.82 -3.15 -19.13
CA TYR A 166 -6.76 -4.23 -18.80
C TYR A 166 -8.06 -4.13 -19.61
N GLU A 167 -7.95 -3.96 -20.92
CA GLU A 167 -9.11 -3.82 -21.82
C GLU A 167 -10.04 -5.04 -21.77
N PRO A 168 -11.37 -4.85 -21.83
CA PRO A 168 -12.32 -5.96 -21.92
C PRO A 168 -11.97 -6.96 -23.05
N SER A 169 -12.10 -8.25 -22.78
CA SER A 169 -11.88 -9.29 -23.78
C SER A 169 -13.02 -9.33 -24.79
N LYS A 170 -12.68 -9.40 -26.09
CA LYS A 170 -13.66 -9.64 -27.16
C LYS A 170 -14.15 -11.09 -27.21
N ASN A 171 -13.39 -12.01 -26.62
CA ASN A 171 -13.70 -13.43 -26.54
C ASN A 171 -13.54 -13.88 -25.07
N PRO A 172 -14.58 -13.71 -24.24
CA PRO A 172 -14.57 -14.24 -22.87
C PRO A 172 -14.27 -15.75 -22.85
N ARG A 173 -13.65 -16.19 -21.76
CA ARG A 173 -13.20 -17.57 -21.52
C ARG A 173 -13.46 -17.94 -20.07
N SER A 174 -13.50 -19.22 -19.75
CA SER A 174 -13.59 -19.73 -18.38
C SER A 174 -12.21 -20.09 -17.82
N PHE A 175 -11.93 -19.63 -16.59
CA PHE A 175 -10.66 -19.87 -15.91
C PHE A 175 -10.86 -20.55 -14.56
N ALA A 176 -10.04 -21.55 -14.27
CA ALA A 176 -9.79 -22.00 -12.91
C ALA A 176 -8.48 -21.37 -12.41
N VAL A 177 -8.54 -20.60 -11.33
CA VAL A 177 -7.35 -20.06 -10.64
C VAL A 177 -7.15 -20.85 -9.36
N VAL A 178 -5.98 -21.49 -9.21
CA VAL A 178 -5.68 -22.41 -8.12
C VAL A 178 -4.73 -21.78 -7.12
N GLY A 179 -5.25 -21.34 -5.98
CA GLY A 179 -4.54 -20.71 -4.88
C GLY A 179 -4.94 -19.25 -4.71
N ALA A 180 -5.59 -18.91 -3.60
CA ALA A 180 -6.03 -17.57 -3.23
C ALA A 180 -4.96 -16.76 -2.47
N GLY A 181 -3.68 -16.99 -2.80
CA GLY A 181 -2.60 -16.08 -2.44
C GLY A 181 -2.60 -14.81 -3.31
N PRO A 182 -1.68 -13.86 -3.09
CA PRO A 182 -1.63 -12.59 -3.82
C PRO A 182 -1.57 -12.78 -5.34
N ALA A 183 -0.81 -13.76 -5.83
CA ALA A 183 -0.72 -14.05 -7.26
C ALA A 183 -2.07 -14.48 -7.86
N GLY A 184 -2.76 -15.44 -7.23
CA GLY A 184 -4.04 -15.93 -7.72
C GLY A 184 -5.16 -14.90 -7.56
N MET A 185 -5.21 -14.15 -6.46
CA MET A 185 -6.18 -13.06 -6.30
C MET A 185 -5.99 -11.96 -7.35
N THR A 186 -4.73 -11.60 -7.67
CA THR A 186 -4.43 -10.63 -8.74
C THR A 186 -4.91 -11.16 -10.09
N ALA A 187 -4.54 -12.41 -10.44
CA ALA A 187 -4.92 -13.02 -11.71
C ALA A 187 -6.44 -13.11 -11.85
N ALA A 188 -7.13 -13.59 -10.81
CA ALA A 188 -8.58 -13.73 -10.80
C ALA A 188 -9.28 -12.38 -10.97
N LEU A 189 -8.84 -11.35 -10.23
CA LEU A 189 -9.40 -10.01 -10.32
C LEU A 189 -9.23 -9.43 -11.74
N ILE A 190 -8.02 -9.46 -12.30
CA ILE A 190 -7.77 -8.88 -13.63
C ILE A 190 -8.51 -9.65 -14.72
N LEU A 191 -8.59 -10.97 -14.65
CA LEU A 191 -9.38 -11.76 -15.59
C LEU A 191 -10.87 -11.41 -15.53
N ALA A 192 -11.44 -11.29 -14.33
CA ALA A 192 -12.84 -10.94 -14.14
C ALA A 192 -13.14 -9.50 -14.59
N MET A 193 -12.25 -8.54 -14.29
CA MET A 193 -12.34 -7.16 -14.81
C MET A 193 -12.38 -7.11 -16.34
N ARG A 194 -11.67 -8.04 -17.01
CA ARG A 194 -11.66 -8.17 -18.46
C ARG A 194 -12.88 -8.93 -19.01
N GLY A 195 -13.82 -9.36 -18.17
CA GLY A 195 -15.06 -10.03 -18.55
C GLY A 195 -14.98 -11.56 -18.68
N HIS A 196 -13.91 -12.19 -18.19
CA HIS A 196 -13.81 -13.66 -18.17
C HIS A 196 -14.61 -14.27 -17.02
N ARG A 197 -15.08 -15.51 -17.18
CA ARG A 197 -15.68 -16.28 -16.08
C ARG A 197 -14.55 -16.88 -15.24
N VAL A 198 -14.48 -16.53 -13.97
CA VAL A 198 -13.37 -16.95 -13.10
C VAL A 198 -13.88 -17.70 -11.89
N MET A 199 -13.34 -18.89 -11.65
CA MET A 199 -13.46 -19.60 -10.37
C MET A 199 -12.10 -19.60 -9.66
N LEU A 200 -12.05 -19.07 -8.45
CA LEU A 200 -10.83 -19.02 -7.62
C LEU A 200 -10.93 -20.06 -6.50
N PHE A 201 -10.06 -21.06 -6.55
CA PHE A 201 -10.01 -22.16 -5.58
C PHE A 201 -8.92 -21.92 -4.53
N ASP A 202 -9.20 -22.26 -3.29
CA ASP A 202 -8.16 -22.46 -2.27
C ASP A 202 -8.58 -23.56 -1.29
N ARG A 203 -7.61 -24.36 -0.85
CA ARG A 203 -7.83 -25.39 0.18
C ARG A 203 -8.14 -24.79 1.54
N LYS A 204 -7.68 -23.56 1.81
CA LYS A 204 -8.00 -22.80 3.02
C LYS A 204 -9.36 -22.13 2.87
N LYS A 205 -10.00 -21.86 4.02
CA LYS A 205 -11.33 -21.24 4.09
C LYS A 205 -11.31 -19.71 3.96
N GLU A 206 -10.13 -19.13 3.77
CA GLU A 206 -9.90 -17.69 3.72
C GLU A 206 -8.94 -17.33 2.58
N LEU A 207 -9.11 -16.13 2.04
CA LEU A 207 -8.18 -15.51 1.09
C LEU A 207 -6.85 -15.17 1.79
N GLY A 208 -5.79 -14.99 1.01
CA GLY A 208 -4.56 -14.31 1.44
C GLY A 208 -3.29 -15.15 1.33
N GLY A 209 -3.39 -16.47 1.45
CA GLY A 209 -2.22 -17.35 1.40
C GLY A 209 -1.15 -16.92 2.42
N GLN A 210 0.06 -16.59 1.95
CA GLN A 210 1.14 -16.14 2.83
C GLN A 210 0.95 -14.73 3.41
N LEU A 211 0.05 -13.91 2.85
CA LEU A 211 -0.25 -12.60 3.43
C LEU A 211 -0.84 -12.73 4.85
N ASN A 212 -1.60 -13.80 5.12
CA ASN A 212 -2.17 -14.05 6.45
C ASN A 212 -1.06 -14.33 7.49
N LEU A 213 0.09 -14.85 7.07
CA LEU A 213 1.27 -15.00 7.91
C LEU A 213 1.96 -13.65 8.11
N ALA A 214 2.06 -12.85 7.04
CA ALA A 214 2.70 -11.53 7.08
C ALA A 214 1.96 -10.58 8.03
N VAL A 215 0.63 -10.62 8.08
CA VAL A 215 -0.22 -9.81 8.96
C VAL A 215 0.11 -10.05 10.45
N LYS A 216 0.51 -11.27 10.84
CA LYS A 216 0.85 -11.60 12.23
C LYS A 216 2.15 -10.96 12.71
N ILE A 217 2.98 -10.43 11.81
CA ILE A 217 4.24 -9.80 12.18
C ILE A 217 3.98 -8.38 12.72
N PRO A 218 4.49 -8.02 13.93
CA PRO A 218 4.35 -6.67 14.46
C PRO A 218 4.84 -5.61 13.46
N GLY A 219 4.04 -4.56 13.27
CA GLY A 219 4.33 -3.51 12.30
C GLY A 219 4.01 -3.84 10.85
N LYS A 220 3.39 -5.01 10.55
CA LYS A 220 2.93 -5.40 9.22
C LYS A 220 1.40 -5.50 9.05
N THR A 221 0.66 -4.82 9.93
CA THR A 221 -0.81 -4.88 9.97
C THR A 221 -1.49 -4.26 8.74
N GLU A 222 -0.80 -3.40 7.97
CA GLU A 222 -1.32 -2.81 6.72
C GLU A 222 -1.64 -3.87 5.64
N PHE A 223 -1.10 -5.10 5.73
CA PHE A 223 -1.51 -6.20 4.83
C PHE A 223 -2.98 -6.58 4.97
N ASN A 224 -3.64 -6.25 6.10
CA ASN A 224 -5.09 -6.41 6.22
C ASN A 224 -5.84 -5.59 5.16
N GLU A 225 -5.31 -4.44 4.76
CA GLU A 225 -5.93 -3.61 3.73
C GLU A 225 -5.84 -4.25 2.35
N THR A 226 -4.74 -4.93 2.04
CA THR A 226 -4.61 -5.71 0.79
C THR A 226 -5.63 -6.86 0.77
N LEU A 227 -5.81 -7.56 1.88
CA LEU A 227 -6.81 -8.64 1.99
C LEU A 227 -8.24 -8.10 1.85
N ARG A 228 -8.54 -6.97 2.51
CA ARG A 228 -9.81 -6.27 2.37
C ARG A 228 -10.04 -5.83 0.92
N TYR A 229 -9.02 -5.29 0.23
CA TYR A 229 -9.10 -4.87 -1.17
C TYR A 229 -9.52 -6.03 -2.06
N TYR A 230 -8.81 -7.15 -1.99
CA TYR A 230 -9.14 -8.32 -2.80
C TYR A 230 -10.50 -8.89 -2.45
N LYS A 231 -10.89 -8.95 -1.17
CA LYS A 231 -12.22 -9.42 -0.79
C LYS A 231 -13.32 -8.61 -1.48
N VAL A 232 -13.25 -7.28 -1.40
CA VAL A 232 -14.24 -6.37 -1.99
C VAL A 232 -14.23 -6.45 -3.51
N MET A 233 -13.04 -6.39 -4.12
CA MET A 233 -12.93 -6.33 -5.58
C MET A 233 -13.27 -7.65 -6.26
N LEU A 234 -12.92 -8.80 -5.65
CA LEU A 234 -13.32 -10.10 -6.19
C LEU A 234 -14.84 -10.30 -6.14
N GLU A 235 -15.49 -9.85 -5.06
CA GLU A 235 -16.95 -9.85 -4.94
C GLU A 235 -17.60 -8.91 -5.96
N LYS A 236 -17.11 -7.67 -6.07
CA LYS A 236 -17.59 -6.68 -7.05
C LYS A 236 -17.52 -7.17 -8.50
N HIS A 237 -16.49 -7.95 -8.83
CA HIS A 237 -16.29 -8.51 -10.17
C HIS A 237 -16.80 -9.96 -10.30
N GLU A 238 -17.65 -10.40 -9.36
CA GLU A 238 -18.37 -11.68 -9.42
C GLU A 238 -17.46 -12.91 -9.62
N VAL A 239 -16.26 -12.88 -9.03
CA VAL A 239 -15.36 -14.05 -9.02
C VAL A 239 -15.97 -15.13 -8.13
N ASP A 240 -16.16 -16.34 -8.68
CA ASP A 240 -16.70 -17.47 -7.93
C ASP A 240 -15.63 -18.04 -6.99
N LEU A 241 -15.76 -17.72 -5.69
CA LEU A 241 -14.82 -18.12 -4.66
C LEU A 241 -15.12 -19.53 -4.13
N ARG A 242 -14.21 -20.47 -4.38
CA ARG A 242 -14.28 -21.87 -3.93
C ARG A 242 -13.25 -22.12 -2.83
N LEU A 243 -13.45 -21.46 -1.70
CA LEU A 243 -12.61 -21.58 -0.50
C LEU A 243 -12.95 -22.86 0.28
N GLY A 244 -11.95 -23.46 0.92
CA GLY A 244 -12.05 -24.76 1.58
C GLY A 244 -12.11 -25.94 0.62
N GLN A 245 -11.88 -25.71 -0.68
CA GLN A 245 -11.95 -26.71 -1.74
C GLN A 245 -10.60 -26.85 -2.42
N SER A 246 -9.97 -28.01 -2.25
CA SER A 246 -8.75 -28.36 -2.99
C SER A 246 -9.08 -28.57 -4.48
N PHE A 247 -8.29 -27.96 -5.37
CA PHE A 247 -8.36 -28.23 -6.80
C PHE A 247 -7.51 -29.46 -7.14
N GLY A 248 -8.12 -30.47 -7.75
CA GLY A 248 -7.46 -31.73 -8.09
C GLY A 248 -7.84 -32.20 -9.49
N MET A 249 -7.22 -33.31 -9.93
CA MET A 249 -7.38 -33.82 -11.30
C MET A 249 -8.83 -34.13 -11.70
N ASN A 250 -9.71 -34.45 -10.75
CA ASN A 250 -11.12 -34.70 -11.06
C ASN A 250 -11.84 -33.41 -11.45
N LEU A 251 -11.68 -32.34 -10.67
CA LEU A 251 -12.22 -31.01 -11.01
C LEU A 251 -11.64 -30.47 -12.32
N LEU A 252 -10.39 -30.79 -12.63
CA LEU A 252 -9.79 -30.42 -13.92
C LEU A 252 -10.45 -31.15 -15.10
N LYS A 253 -10.79 -32.43 -14.94
CA LYS A 253 -11.40 -33.25 -15.99
C LYS A 253 -12.90 -33.01 -16.15
N GLU A 254 -13.57 -32.77 -15.03
CA GLU A 254 -15.03 -32.58 -14.96
C GLU A 254 -15.43 -31.11 -15.15
N GLY A 255 -14.51 -30.18 -14.87
CA GLY A 255 -14.74 -28.75 -15.00
C GLY A 255 -14.61 -28.27 -16.45
N ASP A 256 -15.53 -27.40 -16.85
CA ASP A 256 -15.53 -26.75 -18.17
C ASP A 256 -14.70 -25.46 -18.13
N PHE A 257 -13.37 -25.62 -18.09
CA PHE A 257 -12.39 -24.53 -18.05
C PHE A 257 -11.59 -24.47 -19.36
N ASP A 258 -11.53 -23.30 -19.98
CA ASP A 258 -10.65 -23.08 -21.14
C ASP A 258 -9.17 -23.08 -20.71
N GLU A 259 -8.87 -22.52 -19.54
CA GLU A 259 -7.51 -22.32 -19.05
C GLU A 259 -7.41 -22.49 -17.53
N VAL A 260 -6.24 -22.90 -17.04
CA VAL A 260 -5.95 -23.06 -15.62
C VAL A 260 -4.71 -22.28 -15.22
N ILE A 261 -4.85 -21.44 -14.19
CA ILE A 261 -3.74 -20.68 -13.61
C ILE A 261 -3.35 -21.32 -12.28
N VAL A 262 -2.10 -21.79 -12.21
CA VAL A 262 -1.53 -22.39 -10.99
C VAL A 262 -0.82 -21.32 -10.17
N ALA A 263 -1.37 -21.00 -9.00
CA ALA A 263 -0.88 -19.99 -8.06
C ALA A 263 -0.76 -20.55 -6.62
N THR A 264 -0.32 -21.80 -6.50
CA THR A 264 -0.35 -22.61 -5.25
C THR A 264 0.65 -22.20 -4.16
N GLY A 265 1.43 -21.15 -4.40
CA GLY A 265 2.42 -20.64 -3.43
C GLY A 265 3.65 -21.52 -3.29
N VAL A 266 4.23 -21.54 -2.08
CA VAL A 266 5.49 -22.24 -1.76
C VAL A 266 5.35 -23.05 -0.48
N GLN A 267 6.33 -23.93 -0.24
CA GLN A 267 6.49 -24.63 1.02
C GLN A 267 7.84 -24.24 1.65
N PRO A 268 7.96 -24.23 2.99
CA PRO A 268 9.25 -24.06 3.66
C PRO A 268 10.26 -25.08 3.14
N ARG A 269 11.50 -24.63 2.95
CA ARG A 269 12.61 -25.52 2.59
C ARG A 269 12.95 -26.41 3.80
N GLY A 270 13.00 -27.73 3.57
CA GLY A 270 13.53 -28.67 4.57
C GLY A 270 15.04 -28.46 4.79
N LEU A 271 15.51 -28.70 6.00
CA LEU A 271 16.92 -28.61 6.35
C LEU A 271 17.59 -29.99 6.18
N ASP A 272 18.64 -30.06 5.36
CA ASP A 272 19.49 -31.25 5.24
C ASP A 272 20.74 -31.07 6.12
N LEU A 273 20.54 -31.17 7.43
CA LEU A 273 21.56 -31.01 8.45
C LEU A 273 21.37 -32.07 9.54
N LYS A 274 22.46 -32.56 10.12
CA LYS A 274 22.39 -33.49 11.26
C LYS A 274 21.62 -32.83 12.42
N GLY A 275 20.54 -33.47 12.87
CA GLY A 275 19.68 -32.97 13.94
C GLY A 275 18.55 -32.02 13.47
N ALA A 276 18.31 -31.90 12.16
CA ALA A 276 17.18 -31.12 11.62
C ALA A 276 15.80 -31.65 12.04
N ASP A 277 15.73 -32.91 12.47
CA ASP A 277 14.54 -33.59 13.00
C ASP A 277 14.37 -33.42 14.52
N HIS A 278 15.30 -32.76 15.22
CA HIS A 278 15.20 -32.55 16.65
C HIS A 278 13.92 -31.75 16.99
N PRO A 279 13.12 -32.12 18.02
CA PRO A 279 11.87 -31.44 18.39
C PRO A 279 11.94 -29.93 18.70
N LYS A 280 13.15 -29.36 18.74
CA LYS A 280 13.41 -27.92 18.97
C LYS A 280 13.51 -27.15 17.66
N VAL A 281 13.64 -27.85 16.53
CA VAL A 281 13.65 -27.25 15.21
C VAL A 281 12.20 -26.94 14.83
N LEU A 282 11.90 -25.66 14.75
CA LEU A 282 10.59 -25.15 14.33
C LEU A 282 10.77 -24.38 13.02
N SER A 283 9.91 -24.65 12.04
CA SER A 283 9.80 -23.82 10.84
C SER A 283 9.09 -22.51 11.16
N TYR A 284 9.20 -21.51 10.27
CA TYR A 284 8.43 -20.28 10.43
C TYR A 284 6.92 -20.52 10.38
N LEU A 285 6.44 -21.59 9.73
CA LEU A 285 5.01 -21.97 9.75
C LEU A 285 4.60 -22.57 11.09
N ASP A 286 5.48 -23.36 11.73
CA ASP A 286 5.21 -23.88 13.08
C ASP A 286 4.98 -22.73 14.07
N VAL A 287 5.74 -21.65 13.94
CA VAL A 287 5.63 -20.48 14.82
C VAL A 287 4.46 -19.57 14.41
N LEU A 288 4.37 -19.17 13.15
CA LEU A 288 3.41 -18.16 12.71
C LEU A 288 2.01 -18.73 12.45
N GLU A 289 1.90 -19.97 11.97
CA GLU A 289 0.61 -20.58 11.62
C GLU A 289 0.09 -21.48 12.75
N GLN A 290 0.94 -22.35 13.29
CA GLN A 290 0.56 -23.30 14.34
C GLN A 290 0.77 -22.77 15.76
N GLU A 291 1.37 -21.59 15.92
CA GLU A 291 1.58 -20.91 17.20
C GLU A 291 2.30 -21.79 18.23
N LYS A 292 3.24 -22.62 17.77
CA LYS A 292 4.07 -23.44 18.67
C LYS A 292 4.92 -22.52 19.57
N PRO A 293 5.05 -22.84 20.86
CA PRO A 293 5.86 -22.05 21.78
C PRO A 293 7.33 -22.06 21.36
N VAL A 294 7.97 -20.90 21.45
CA VAL A 294 9.40 -20.70 21.17
C VAL A 294 10.12 -20.41 22.48
N GLY A 295 11.16 -21.17 22.80
CA GLY A 295 11.95 -21.04 24.03
C GLY A 295 11.72 -22.20 25.00
#